data_AF-A0A843E7C9-F1
#
_entry.id   AF-A0A843E7C9-F1
#
_cell.length_a   1.000
_cell.length_b   1.000
_cell.length_c   1.000
_cell.angle_alpha   90.00
_cell.angle_beta   90.00
_cell.angle_gamma   90.00
#
_symmetry.space_group_name_H-M   'P 1'
#
loop_
_entity.id
_entity.type
_entity.pdbx_description
1 polymer ?
#
loop_
_entity_poly.entity_id
_entity_poly.type
_entity_poly.pdbx_seq_one_letter_code
_entity_poly.pdbx_strand_id
1 'polypeptide(L)'
;EIVKAVFSAVRMKRTGKAVKIGKVAAFGMDCKDIVSKSVSSWYENKAIEEIKERASNMKLDLEAVSGAQAALKEVTEMMKVGNDEEIVPENVTKPVEPVRAISNTWQGLSESLDDDQKGYLEAALEGKAKQYLKDKGLLMTRIEEAINTLAMDSVGDSIVEDGNVFEDYADDVRSML
;
A
#
# COMPACT_ATOMS: atom_id res chain seq x y z
N GLU A 1 -23.09 25.82 -12.68
CA GLU A 1 -22.30 27.05 -12.41
C GLU A 1 -21.25 27.37 -13.48
N ILE A 2 -20.68 26.37 -14.17
CA ILE A 2 -19.73 26.51 -15.29
C ILE A 2 -20.20 27.50 -16.36
N VAL A 3 -21.47 27.39 -16.79
CA VAL A 3 -22.06 28.29 -17.79
C VAL A 3 -22.03 29.75 -17.30
N LYS A 4 -22.34 30.02 -16.02
CA LYS A 4 -22.31 31.38 -15.47
C LYS A 4 -20.89 31.96 -15.41
N ALA A 5 -19.88 31.15 -15.08
CA ALA A 5 -18.48 31.58 -15.05
C ALA A 5 -17.94 31.91 -16.45
N VAL A 6 -18.24 31.06 -17.43
CA VAL A 6 -17.88 31.29 -18.85
C VAL A 6 -18.58 32.55 -19.37
N PHE A 7 -19.89 32.70 -19.11
CA PHE A 7 -20.61 33.90 -19.53
C PHE A 7 -20.17 35.16 -18.78
N SER A 8 -19.72 35.09 -17.53
CA SER A 8 -19.17 36.22 -16.77
C SER A 8 -17.83 36.69 -17.37
N ALA A 9 -16.92 35.75 -17.66
CA ALA A 9 -15.64 36.02 -18.30
C ALA A 9 -15.80 36.61 -19.71
N VAL A 10 -16.79 36.12 -20.46
CA VAL A 10 -17.16 36.67 -21.78
C VAL A 10 -17.83 38.05 -21.64
N ARG A 11 -18.61 38.28 -20.59
CA ARG A 11 -19.31 39.55 -20.34
C ARG A 11 -18.38 40.68 -19.90
N MET A 12 -17.29 40.39 -19.17
CA MET A 12 -16.28 41.40 -18.78
C MET A 12 -15.48 41.97 -19.95
N LYS A 13 -15.43 41.30 -21.11
CA LYS A 13 -14.66 41.76 -22.29
C LYS A 13 -15.51 42.38 -23.41
N ARG A 14 -16.76 42.74 -23.13
CA ARG A 14 -17.68 43.47 -24.04
C ARG A 14 -17.25 44.95 -24.23
N THR A 15 -16.05 45.21 -24.73
CA THR A 15 -15.63 46.52 -25.27
C THR A 15 -14.80 46.32 -26.53
N GLY A 16 -15.40 45.73 -27.57
CA GLY A 16 -14.73 45.57 -28.86
C GLY A 16 -15.53 44.74 -29.84
N LYS A 17 -15.47 45.08 -31.13
CA LYS A 17 -16.35 44.64 -32.23
C LYS A 17 -16.38 43.12 -32.48
N ALA A 18 -17.57 42.61 -32.80
CA ALA A 18 -17.82 41.22 -33.19
C ALA A 18 -17.36 40.92 -34.63
N VAL A 19 -16.67 39.79 -34.84
CA VAL A 19 -16.29 39.24 -36.16
C VAL A 19 -16.96 37.87 -36.34
N LYS A 20 -17.41 37.60 -37.57
CA LYS A 20 -18.30 36.50 -37.97
C LYS A 20 -17.76 35.10 -37.71
N ILE A 21 -18.74 34.24 -37.43
CA ILE A 21 -18.68 32.86 -36.94
C ILE A 21 -18.42 31.89 -38.11
N GLY A 22 -17.38 31.07 -37.98
CA GLY A 22 -17.08 29.92 -38.86
C GLY A 22 -16.34 28.78 -38.16
N LYS A 23 -15.83 29.03 -36.95
CA LYS A 23 -15.37 28.05 -35.96
C LYS A 23 -15.82 28.60 -34.60
N VAL A 24 -15.84 27.78 -33.54
CA VAL A 24 -16.20 28.21 -32.18
C VAL A 24 -15.11 29.13 -31.60
N ALA A 25 -14.92 30.27 -32.25
CA ALA A 25 -13.93 31.28 -31.97
C ALA A 25 -14.69 32.58 -31.71
N ALA A 26 -14.90 32.89 -30.45
CA ALA A 26 -15.23 34.25 -30.05
C ALA A 26 -13.89 35.00 -29.90
N PHE A 27 -13.72 36.12 -30.62
CA PHE A 27 -12.57 37.01 -30.47
C PHE A 27 -11.18 36.37 -30.64
N GLY A 28 -11.01 35.52 -31.65
CA GLY A 28 -9.68 34.96 -31.98
C GLY A 28 -9.10 33.98 -30.97
N MET A 29 -9.88 33.58 -29.95
CA MET A 29 -9.54 32.47 -29.06
C MET A 29 -10.50 31.31 -29.31
N ASP A 30 -9.92 30.12 -29.46
CA ASP A 30 -10.68 28.88 -29.56
C ASP A 30 -11.34 28.63 -28.20
N CYS A 31 -12.68 28.69 -28.15
CA CYS A 31 -13.41 28.47 -26.91
C CYS A 31 -13.16 27.05 -26.37
N LYS A 32 -12.70 26.12 -27.20
CA LYS A 32 -12.28 24.78 -26.80
C LYS A 32 -11.13 24.81 -25.78
N ASP A 33 -10.14 25.69 -25.98
CA ASP A 33 -8.97 25.77 -25.10
C ASP A 33 -9.32 26.37 -23.74
N ILE A 34 -10.22 27.35 -23.72
CA ILE A 34 -10.71 27.96 -22.47
C ILE A 34 -11.52 26.95 -21.68
N VAL A 35 -12.41 26.20 -22.34
CA VAL A 35 -13.20 25.16 -21.70
C VAL A 35 -12.30 24.04 -21.19
N SER A 36 -11.32 23.59 -21.99
CA SER A 36 -10.36 22.57 -21.56
C SER A 36 -9.57 23.02 -20.33
N LYS A 37 -9.06 24.24 -20.33
CA LYS A 37 -8.27 24.78 -19.21
C LYS A 37 -9.10 24.94 -17.93
N SER A 38 -10.35 25.38 -18.05
CA SER A 38 -11.26 25.46 -16.90
C SER A 38 -11.67 24.09 -16.37
N VAL A 39 -11.88 23.11 -17.25
CA VAL A 39 -12.19 21.73 -16.85
C VAL A 39 -10.98 21.10 -16.15
N SER A 40 -9.76 21.26 -16.69
CA SER A 40 -8.53 20.77 -16.04
C SER A 40 -8.32 21.39 -14.66
N SER A 41 -8.43 22.71 -14.53
CA SER A 41 -8.31 23.39 -13.23
C SER A 41 -9.37 22.95 -12.23
N TRP A 42 -10.58 22.59 -12.69
CA TRP A 42 -11.62 22.06 -11.82
C TRP A 42 -11.31 20.65 -11.34
N TYR A 43 -10.79 19.77 -12.20
CA TYR A 43 -10.35 18.44 -11.79
C TYR A 43 -9.18 18.48 -10.80
N GLU A 44 -8.22 19.39 -11.01
CA GLU A 44 -7.11 19.60 -10.07
C GLU A 44 -7.62 20.09 -8.70
N ASN A 45 -8.54 21.05 -8.69
CA ASN A 45 -9.14 21.54 -7.44
C ASN A 45 -9.98 20.47 -6.74
N LYS A 46 -10.70 19.63 -7.49
CA LYS A 46 -11.47 18.51 -6.93
C LYS A 46 -10.55 17.45 -6.32
N ALA A 47 -9.44 17.13 -6.98
CA ALA A 47 -8.43 16.21 -6.45
C ALA A 47 -7.81 16.76 -5.16
N ILE A 48 -7.53 18.06 -5.10
CA ILE A 48 -7.01 18.72 -3.89
C ILE A 48 -8.04 18.72 -2.76
N GLU A 49 -9.33 18.91 -3.05
CA GLU A 49 -10.39 18.78 -2.03
C GLU A 49 -10.53 17.35 -1.52
N GLU A 50 -10.50 16.33 -2.38
CA GLU A 50 -10.56 14.93 -1.96
C GLU A 50 -9.35 14.52 -1.09
N ILE A 51 -8.16 15.03 -1.40
CA ILE A 51 -6.95 14.84 -0.57
C ILE A 51 -7.11 15.55 0.78
N LYS A 52 -7.64 16.78 0.78
CA LYS A 52 -7.86 17.57 1.99
C LYS A 52 -8.96 16.95 2.87
N GLU A 53 -9.99 16.36 2.27
CA GLU A 53 -11.04 15.63 2.96
C GLU A 53 -10.49 14.33 3.58
N ARG A 54 -9.69 13.54 2.83
CA ARG A 54 -8.99 12.37 3.39
C ARG A 54 -8.08 12.74 4.56
N ALA A 55 -7.30 13.81 4.43
CA ALA A 55 -6.44 14.30 5.51
C ALA A 55 -7.24 14.80 6.71
N SER A 56 -8.39 15.44 6.47
CA SER A 56 -9.30 15.90 7.54
C SER A 56 -10.06 14.75 8.21
N ASN A 57 -10.23 13.61 7.54
CA ASN A 57 -10.90 12.43 8.09
C ASN A 57 -9.96 11.53 8.91
N MET A 58 -8.65 11.77 8.88
CA MET A 58 -7.71 11.26 9.88
C MET A 58 -7.78 12.12 11.15
N LYS A 59 -8.91 12.05 11.84
CA LYS A 59 -9.04 12.62 13.18
C LYS A 59 -8.48 11.59 14.17
N LEU A 60 -7.23 11.78 14.56
CA LEU A 60 -6.59 10.99 15.61
C LEU A 60 -7.34 11.26 16.92
N ASP A 61 -7.99 10.23 17.44
CA ASP A 61 -8.74 10.34 18.68
C ASP A 61 -7.75 10.41 19.85
N LEU A 62 -7.47 11.65 20.28
CA LEU A 62 -6.48 11.97 21.32
C LEU A 62 -6.78 11.26 22.64
N GLU A 63 -8.05 10.97 22.93
CA GLU A 63 -8.44 10.20 24.11
C GLU A 63 -8.05 8.72 23.99
N ALA A 64 -8.25 8.12 22.81
CA ALA A 64 -7.83 6.73 22.55
C ALA A 64 -6.31 6.58 22.61
N VAL A 65 -5.55 7.54 22.09
CA VAL A 65 -4.08 7.55 22.18
C VAL A 65 -3.60 7.76 23.61
N SER A 66 -4.22 8.66 24.36
CA SER A 66 -3.91 8.86 25.78
C SER A 66 -4.21 7.61 26.61
N GLY A 67 -5.30 6.91 26.32
CA GLY A 67 -5.65 5.64 26.97
C GLY A 67 -4.63 4.54 26.66
N ALA A 68 -4.22 4.40 25.40
CA ALA A 68 -3.19 3.45 25.00
C ALA A 68 -1.83 3.74 25.65
N GLN A 69 -1.46 5.03 25.78
CA GLN A 69 -0.24 5.44 26.47
C GLN A 69 -0.28 5.11 27.97
N ALA A 70 -1.43 5.30 28.62
CA ALA A 70 -1.60 4.97 30.03
C ALA A 70 -1.51 3.45 30.26
N ALA A 71 -2.16 2.65 29.42
CA ALA A 71 -2.12 1.19 29.49
C ALA A 71 -0.71 0.62 29.27
N LEU A 72 0.04 1.17 28.30
CA LEU A 72 1.44 0.77 28.08
C LEU A 72 2.33 1.11 29.27
N LYS A 73 2.11 2.26 29.92
CA LYS A 73 2.87 2.66 31.12
C LYS A 73 2.60 1.73 32.30
N GLU A 74 1.35 1.34 32.49
CA GLU A 74 0.93 0.40 33.54
C GLU A 74 1.54 -1.00 33.33
N VAL A 75 1.50 -1.53 32.10
CA VAL A 75 2.15 -2.81 31.76
C VAL A 75 3.66 -2.74 31.97
N THR A 76 4.28 -1.61 31.62
CA THR A 76 5.72 -1.39 31.83
C THR A 76 6.08 -1.34 33.31
N GLU A 77 5.22 -0.77 34.17
CA GLU A 77 5.44 -0.80 35.62
C GLU A 77 5.19 -2.19 36.22
N MET A 78 4.21 -2.96 35.73
CA MET A 78 4.04 -4.36 36.13
C MET A 78 5.21 -5.25 35.70
N MET A 79 5.88 -4.93 34.58
CA MET A 79 7.08 -5.63 34.13
C MET A 79 8.37 -5.16 34.80
N LYS A 80 8.33 -4.11 35.63
CA LYS A 80 9.44 -3.81 36.55
C LYS A 80 9.40 -4.81 37.70
N VAL A 81 9.89 -6.02 37.41
CA VAL A 81 10.36 -6.95 38.44
C VAL A 81 11.43 -6.21 39.25
N GLY A 82 11.21 -6.10 40.57
CA GLY A 82 12.16 -5.54 41.50
C GLY A 82 13.51 -6.24 41.33
N ASN A 83 14.50 -5.50 40.84
CA ASN A 83 15.82 -6.01 40.53
C ASN A 83 16.65 -6.16 41.80
N ASP A 84 16.27 -7.09 42.67
CA ASP A 84 17.03 -7.47 43.87
C ASP A 84 17.02 -9.00 44.14
N GLU A 85 16.68 -9.83 43.14
CA GLU A 85 16.82 -11.28 43.28
C GLU A 85 17.71 -11.86 42.18
N GLU A 86 18.80 -12.44 42.67
CA GLU A 86 19.79 -13.32 42.08
C GLU A 86 19.27 -14.09 40.84
N ILE A 87 20.00 -13.97 39.73
CA ILE A 87 19.68 -14.65 38.46
C ILE A 87 19.85 -16.16 38.68
N VAL A 88 18.77 -16.85 39.02
CA VAL A 88 18.67 -18.29 38.90
C VAL A 88 18.16 -18.57 37.47
N PRO A 89 18.90 -19.31 36.61
CA PRO A 89 18.41 -19.62 35.28
C PRO A 89 17.20 -20.56 35.41
N GLU A 90 16.01 -20.00 35.25
CA GLU A 90 14.76 -20.74 35.17
C GLU A 90 14.75 -21.53 33.87
N ASN A 91 14.81 -22.85 34.02
CA ASN A 91 14.75 -23.83 32.96
C ASN A 91 13.33 -23.82 32.37
N VAL A 92 13.08 -22.94 31.40
CA VAL A 92 11.81 -22.90 30.67
C VAL A 92 11.74 -24.10 29.74
N THR A 93 11.22 -25.22 30.26
CA THR A 93 10.68 -26.32 29.47
C THR A 93 9.41 -25.88 28.75
N LYS A 94 9.59 -25.21 27.62
CA LYS A 94 8.75 -25.38 26.43
C LYS A 94 9.72 -25.79 25.32
N PRO A 95 9.36 -26.70 24.40
CA PRO A 95 10.23 -26.97 23.26
C PRO A 95 10.35 -25.65 22.51
N VAL A 96 11.48 -24.97 22.67
CA VAL A 96 11.97 -24.01 21.69
C VAL A 96 12.14 -24.88 20.46
N GLU A 97 11.22 -24.77 19.51
CA GLU A 97 11.46 -25.30 18.18
C GLU A 97 12.86 -24.84 17.80
N PRO A 98 13.75 -25.77 17.38
CA PRO A 98 15.12 -25.39 17.09
C PRO A 98 15.05 -24.20 16.16
N VAL A 99 15.75 -23.10 16.50
CA VAL A 99 16.03 -22.02 15.55
C VAL A 99 16.66 -22.75 14.37
N ARG A 100 15.84 -23.08 13.36
CA ARG A 100 16.30 -23.80 12.19
C ARG A 100 17.34 -22.86 11.63
N ALA A 101 18.59 -23.31 11.61
CA ALA A 101 19.64 -22.58 10.94
C ALA A 101 19.11 -22.37 9.52
N ILE A 102 18.68 -21.14 9.22
CA ILE A 102 18.16 -20.79 7.90
C ILE A 102 19.36 -21.07 7.00
N SER A 103 19.28 -22.17 6.28
CA SER A 103 20.30 -22.46 5.29
C SER A 103 20.14 -21.37 4.24
N ASN A 104 21.24 -20.69 3.91
CA ASN A 104 21.27 -19.63 2.89
C ASN A 104 21.11 -20.25 1.49
N THR A 105 20.05 -21.02 1.30
CA THR A 105 19.77 -21.84 0.13
C THR A 105 18.27 -21.85 -0.12
N TRP A 106 17.90 -22.12 -1.37
CA TRP A 106 16.50 -22.32 -1.79
C TRP A 106 15.78 -23.40 -1.00
N GLN A 107 16.52 -24.38 -0.48
CA GLN A 107 15.97 -25.44 0.35
C GLN A 107 15.57 -24.93 1.74
N GLY A 108 16.37 -24.02 2.33
CA GLY A 108 16.03 -23.31 3.56
C GLY A 108 14.78 -22.45 3.42
N LEU A 109 14.62 -21.80 2.26
CA LEU A 109 13.39 -21.07 1.94
C LEU A 109 12.17 -22.01 1.89
N SER A 110 12.24 -23.13 1.16
CA SER A 110 11.13 -24.10 1.08
C SER A 110 10.72 -24.67 2.45
N GLU A 111 11.67 -24.91 3.35
CA GLU A 111 11.39 -25.39 4.71
C GLU A 111 10.76 -24.33 5.63
N SER A 112 10.99 -23.05 5.33
CA SER A 112 10.45 -21.91 6.08
C SER A 112 9.07 -21.45 5.62
N LEU A 113 8.66 -21.82 4.41
CA LEU A 113 7.37 -21.43 3.83
C LEU A 113 6.24 -22.33 4.35
N ASP A 114 5.14 -21.69 4.76
CA ASP A 114 3.89 -22.35 5.13
C ASP A 114 3.13 -22.85 3.89
N ASP A 115 2.20 -23.80 4.07
CA ASP A 115 1.40 -24.39 2.98
C ASP A 115 0.62 -23.34 2.17
N ASP A 116 0.16 -22.28 2.83
CA ASP A 116 -0.53 -21.15 2.18
C ASP A 116 0.41 -20.34 1.28
N GLN A 117 1.67 -20.18 1.71
CA GLN A 117 2.68 -19.43 0.98
C GLN A 117 3.21 -20.25 -0.21
N LYS A 118 3.38 -21.57 -0.03
CA LYS A 118 3.72 -22.48 -1.12
C LYS A 118 2.63 -22.54 -2.18
N GLY A 119 1.38 -22.71 -1.76
CA GLY A 119 0.24 -22.69 -2.68
C GLY A 119 0.06 -21.34 -3.38
N TYR A 120 0.43 -20.24 -2.73
CA TYR A 120 0.48 -18.93 -3.37
C TYR A 120 1.56 -18.84 -4.45
N LEU A 121 2.78 -19.33 -4.18
CA LEU A 121 3.86 -19.36 -5.16
C LEU A 121 3.55 -20.26 -6.35
N GLU A 122 2.94 -21.43 -6.14
CA GLU A 122 2.43 -22.28 -7.22
C GLU A 122 1.39 -21.53 -8.07
N ALA A 123 0.42 -20.88 -7.42
CA ALA A 123 -0.58 -20.09 -8.12
C ALA A 123 0.04 -18.89 -8.85
N ALA A 124 1.11 -18.29 -8.32
CA ALA A 124 1.84 -17.19 -8.96
C ALA A 124 2.61 -17.66 -10.21
N LEU A 125 3.21 -18.85 -10.18
CA LEU A 125 3.83 -19.46 -11.36
C LEU A 125 2.81 -19.74 -12.50
N GLU A 126 1.55 -19.99 -12.14
CA GLU A 126 0.44 -20.17 -13.10
C GLU A 126 -0.29 -18.87 -13.47
N GLY A 127 0.08 -17.72 -12.91
CA GLY A 127 -0.61 -16.44 -13.10
C GLY A 127 -2.00 -16.36 -12.45
N LYS A 128 -2.30 -17.25 -11.49
CA LYS A 128 -3.57 -17.37 -10.76
C LYS A 128 -3.50 -16.92 -9.30
N ALA A 129 -2.39 -16.30 -8.87
CA ALA A 129 -2.15 -15.90 -7.48
C ALA A 129 -3.30 -15.08 -6.86
N LYS A 130 -3.86 -14.13 -7.64
CA LYS A 130 -4.99 -13.29 -7.21
C LYS A 130 -6.27 -14.09 -6.96
N GLN A 131 -6.48 -15.17 -7.69
CA GLN A 131 -7.64 -16.04 -7.53
C GLN A 131 -7.48 -16.93 -6.28
N TYR A 132 -6.29 -17.48 -6.07
CA TYR A 132 -5.95 -18.25 -4.88
C TYR A 132 -6.16 -17.44 -3.59
N LEU A 133 -5.70 -16.19 -3.56
CA LEU A 133 -5.90 -15.29 -2.43
C LEU A 133 -7.36 -14.95 -2.16
N LYS A 134 -8.14 -14.76 -3.23
CA LYS A 134 -9.57 -14.50 -3.13
C LYS A 134 -10.32 -15.69 -2.50
N ASP A 135 -9.92 -16.91 -2.85
CA ASP A 135 -10.53 -18.13 -2.34
C ASP A 135 -10.18 -18.37 -0.86
N LYS A 136 -8.98 -17.97 -0.42
CA LYS A 136 -8.55 -18.05 1.00
C LYS A 136 -8.88 -16.83 1.85
N GLY A 137 -9.36 -15.74 1.24
CA GLY A 137 -9.63 -14.48 1.97
C GLY A 137 -8.38 -13.79 2.51
N LEU A 138 -7.22 -14.02 1.86
CA LEU A 138 -5.93 -13.47 2.28
C LEU A 138 -5.59 -12.18 1.51
N LEU A 139 -4.86 -11.29 2.18
CA LEU A 139 -4.36 -10.04 1.60
C LEU A 139 -3.04 -10.27 0.87
N MET A 140 -3.01 -9.87 -0.41
CA MET A 140 -1.85 -10.02 -1.29
C MET A 140 -0.58 -9.39 -0.72
N THR A 141 -0.66 -8.14 -0.29
CA THR A 141 0.49 -7.43 0.30
C THR A 141 1.08 -8.17 1.48
N ARG A 142 0.24 -8.79 2.32
CA ARG A 142 0.70 -9.50 3.52
C ARG A 142 1.39 -10.82 3.19
N ILE A 143 0.88 -11.57 2.20
CA ILE A 143 1.51 -12.84 1.82
C ILE A 143 2.83 -12.60 1.09
N GLU A 144 2.87 -11.60 0.22
CA GLU A 144 4.08 -11.25 -0.55
C GLU A 144 5.16 -10.68 0.35
N GLU A 145 4.80 -9.80 1.30
CA GLU A 145 5.74 -9.29 2.29
C GLU A 145 6.30 -10.41 3.16
N ALA A 146 5.46 -11.37 3.59
CA ALA A 146 5.92 -12.52 4.36
C ALA A 146 6.88 -13.41 3.55
N ILE A 147 6.54 -13.73 2.30
CA ILE A 147 7.39 -14.53 1.41
C ILE A 147 8.71 -13.82 1.12
N ASN A 148 8.67 -12.54 0.77
CA ASN A 148 9.86 -11.75 0.47
C ASN A 148 10.74 -11.53 1.70
N THR A 149 10.17 -11.47 2.90
CA THR A 149 10.97 -11.43 4.14
C THR A 149 11.74 -12.73 4.32
N LEU A 150 11.09 -13.89 4.16
CA LEU A 150 11.75 -15.20 4.24
C LEU A 150 12.79 -15.41 3.12
N ALA A 151 12.47 -14.93 1.91
CA ALA A 151 13.38 -14.96 0.77
C ALA A 151 14.58 -14.04 0.99
N MET A 152 14.41 -12.87 1.61
CA MET A 152 15.52 -11.99 1.98
C MET A 152 16.44 -12.66 3.01
N ASP A 153 15.88 -13.42 3.97
CA ASP A 153 16.69 -14.13 4.96
C ASP A 153 17.45 -15.34 4.37
N SER A 154 16.90 -15.98 3.33
CA SER A 154 17.46 -17.22 2.77
C SER A 154 18.30 -16.99 1.50
N VAL A 155 17.73 -16.28 0.52
CA VAL A 155 18.30 -16.03 -0.81
C VAL A 155 18.93 -14.64 -0.89
N GLY A 156 18.48 -13.70 -0.04
CA GLY A 156 18.95 -12.32 -0.04
C GLY A 156 18.28 -11.43 -1.09
N ASP A 157 17.16 -11.88 -1.66
CA ASP A 157 16.41 -11.11 -2.66
C ASP A 157 14.89 -11.28 -2.49
N SER A 158 14.12 -10.37 -3.08
CA SER A 158 12.67 -10.50 -3.23
C SER A 158 12.37 -11.35 -4.46
N ILE A 159 11.41 -12.27 -4.33
CA ILE A 159 11.12 -13.26 -5.38
C ILE A 159 9.74 -13.10 -6.00
N VAL A 160 8.84 -12.36 -5.36
CA VAL A 160 7.45 -12.18 -5.82
C VAL A 160 7.01 -10.72 -5.73
N GLU A 161 6.29 -10.26 -6.75
CA GLU A 161 5.68 -8.93 -6.78
C GLU A 161 4.39 -8.95 -7.63
N ASP A 162 3.34 -8.28 -7.14
CA ASP A 162 2.06 -8.11 -7.86
C ASP A 162 1.40 -9.43 -8.33
N GLY A 163 1.72 -10.54 -7.68
CA GLY A 163 1.18 -11.87 -7.93
C GLY A 163 1.94 -12.66 -8.97
N ASN A 164 3.15 -12.23 -9.31
CA ASN A 164 4.03 -12.93 -10.22
C ASN A 164 5.38 -13.15 -9.55
N VAL A 165 5.95 -14.32 -9.77
CA VAL A 165 7.35 -14.60 -9.41
C VAL A 165 8.23 -13.92 -10.46
N PHE A 166 9.34 -13.30 -10.04
CA PHE A 166 10.30 -12.74 -10.99
C PHE A 166 10.87 -13.83 -11.90
N GLU A 167 11.03 -13.54 -13.19
CA GLU A 167 11.47 -14.52 -14.19
C GLU A 167 12.82 -15.15 -13.83
N ASP A 168 13.73 -14.36 -13.25
CA ASP A 168 15.07 -14.79 -12.84
C ASP A 168 15.03 -15.89 -11.75
N TYR A 169 13.93 -15.98 -11.00
CA TYR A 169 13.76 -16.92 -9.89
C TYR A 169 12.66 -17.96 -10.14
N ALA A 170 11.98 -17.91 -11.28
CA ALA A 170 10.84 -18.80 -11.56
C ALA A 170 11.24 -20.28 -11.59
N ASP A 171 12.43 -20.60 -12.11
CA ASP A 171 12.93 -21.98 -12.17
C ASP A 171 13.41 -22.48 -10.80
N ASP A 172 14.03 -21.62 -10.01
CA ASP A 172 14.45 -21.93 -8.63
C ASP A 172 13.24 -22.17 -7.73
N VAL A 173 12.22 -21.30 -7.82
CA VAL A 173 10.96 -21.43 -7.09
C VAL A 173 10.24 -22.71 -7.52
N ARG A 174 10.23 -23.05 -8.80
CA ARG A 174 9.64 -24.32 -9.28
C ARG A 174 10.41 -25.55 -8.80
N SER A 175 11.73 -25.45 -8.62
CA SER A 175 12.54 -26.57 -8.14
C SER A 175 12.40 -26.83 -6.63
N MET A 176 11.93 -25.84 -5.85
CA MET A 176 11.85 -25.94 -4.39
C MET A 176 10.45 -26.26 -3.84
N LEU A 177 9.41 -26.06 -4.66
CA LEU A 177 8.02 -26.41 -4.37
C LEU A 177 7.79 -27.90 -4.62
#